data_AF-A0A068TV27-F1
#
_entry.id   AF-A0A068TV27-F1
#
_cell.length_a   1.000
_cell.length_b   1.000
_cell.length_c   1.000
_cell.angle_alpha   90.00
_cell.angle_beta   90.00
_cell.angle_gamma   90.00
#
_symmetry.space_group_name_H-M   'P 1'
#
loop_
_entity.id
_entity.type
_entity.pdbx_description
1 polymer ?
#
loop_
_entity_poly.entity_id
_entity_poly.type
_entity_poly.pdbx_seq_one_letter_code
_entity_poly.pdbx_strand_id
1 'polypeptide(L)'
;MHTCPVRTILEKAPEAKNLFSYLRDTDDPQNNPKIWAHAAKVFKMTCESVVQLREKRKVVFADTTVKWLGSVHLQKGVLKFHFEVVKEAFLETIQEGVGENWSEELKNAWGEAYDHLAAAIQGEMEAEVR
;
A
#
# COMPACT_ATOMS: atom_id res chain seq x y z
N MET A 1 -12.08 -18.96 4.29
CA MET A 1 -12.60 -17.69 3.74
C MET A 1 -11.39 -16.91 3.28
N HIS A 2 -11.27 -16.58 1.99
CA HIS A 2 -10.19 -15.72 1.52
C HIS A 2 -10.60 -14.28 1.78
N THR A 3 -9.90 -13.62 2.69
CA THR A 3 -10.12 -12.24 3.12
C THR A 3 -9.57 -11.32 2.03
N CYS A 4 -10.39 -10.38 1.60
CA CYS A 4 -10.00 -9.39 0.59
C CYS A 4 -9.14 -8.33 1.28
N PRO A 5 -7.95 -7.95 0.78
CA PRO A 5 -7.11 -6.91 1.39
C PRO A 5 -7.86 -5.60 1.66
N VAL A 6 -8.82 -5.27 0.80
CA VAL A 6 -9.67 -4.08 0.93
C VAL A 6 -10.61 -4.19 2.12
N ARG A 7 -11.09 -5.40 2.45
CA ARG A 7 -11.89 -5.64 3.66
C ARG A 7 -11.05 -5.33 4.90
N THR A 8 -9.85 -5.88 5.00
CA THR A 8 -8.96 -5.69 6.15
C THR A 8 -8.60 -4.22 6.37
N ILE A 9 -8.32 -3.48 5.28
CA ILE A 9 -8.06 -2.03 5.36
C ILE A 9 -9.28 -1.27 5.90
N LEU A 10 -10.48 -1.55 5.38
CA LEU A 10 -11.70 -0.84 5.76
C LEU A 10 -12.22 -1.24 7.15
N GLU A 11 -11.89 -2.44 7.64
CA GLU A 11 -12.16 -2.87 9.01
C GLU A 11 -11.25 -2.16 10.02
N LYS A 12 -9.97 -1.97 9.70
CA LYS A 12 -8.99 -1.29 10.58
C LYS A 12 -9.09 0.23 10.55
N ALA A 13 -9.36 0.81 9.38
CA ALA A 13 -9.52 2.26 9.20
C ALA A 13 -10.75 2.56 8.33
N PRO A 14 -11.96 2.50 8.90
CA PRO A 14 -13.19 2.79 8.16
C PRO A 14 -13.20 4.21 7.57
N GLU A 15 -12.49 5.16 8.19
CA GLU A 15 -12.29 6.51 7.68
C GLU A 15 -11.49 6.57 6.37
N ALA A 16 -10.66 5.56 6.08
CA ALA A 16 -9.94 5.47 4.82
C ALA A 16 -10.89 5.33 3.61
N LYS A 17 -12.13 4.86 3.83
CA LYS A 17 -13.20 4.86 2.82
C LYS A 17 -13.40 6.26 2.20
N ASN A 18 -13.26 7.31 3.00
CA ASN A 18 -13.51 8.69 2.58
C ASN A 18 -12.41 9.29 1.69
N LEU A 19 -11.19 8.71 1.73
CA LEU A 19 -10.06 9.09 0.87
C LEU A 19 -10.26 8.60 -0.56
N PHE A 20 -10.98 7.49 -0.72
CA PHE A 20 -11.37 6.97 -2.01
C PHE A 20 -12.69 7.59 -2.44
N SER A 21 -12.63 8.64 -3.25
CA SER A 21 -13.84 9.36 -3.72
C SER A 21 -14.86 8.47 -4.42
N TYR A 22 -14.43 7.31 -4.96
CA TYR A 22 -15.28 6.32 -5.62
C TYR A 22 -15.86 5.25 -4.67
N LEU A 23 -15.49 5.27 -3.38
CA LEU A 23 -16.06 4.43 -2.32
C LEU A 23 -17.02 5.19 -1.39
N ARG A 24 -17.09 6.52 -1.47
CA ARG A 24 -17.87 7.33 -0.52
C ARG A 24 -19.36 6.93 -0.46
N ASP A 25 -19.96 6.65 -1.62
CA ASP A 25 -21.40 6.38 -1.76
C ASP A 25 -21.70 4.92 -2.17
N THR A 26 -20.77 3.99 -1.94
CA THR A 26 -20.99 2.57 -2.27
C THR A 26 -21.34 1.75 -1.03
N ASP A 27 -22.39 0.93 -1.18
CA ASP A 27 -22.82 -0.06 -0.18
C ASP A 27 -21.90 -1.29 -0.16
N ASP A 28 -21.16 -1.53 -1.25
CA ASP A 28 -20.22 -2.65 -1.38
C ASP A 28 -18.82 -2.18 -1.83
N PRO A 29 -18.06 -1.56 -0.90
CA PRO A 29 -16.74 -1.06 -1.23
C PRO A 29 -15.73 -2.17 -1.52
N GLN A 30 -16.00 -3.40 -1.07
CA GLN A 30 -15.09 -4.54 -1.22
C GLN A 30 -15.08 -5.10 -2.65
N ASN A 31 -16.19 -4.96 -3.38
CA ASN A 31 -16.29 -5.43 -4.77
C ASN A 31 -16.12 -4.32 -5.81
N ASN A 32 -15.68 -3.13 -5.40
CA ASN A 32 -15.46 -2.03 -6.35
C ASN A 32 -14.19 -2.26 -7.19
N PRO A 33 -14.26 -2.28 -8.53
CA PRO A 33 -13.11 -2.59 -9.37
C PRO A 33 -11.96 -1.56 -9.25
N LYS A 34 -12.26 -0.32 -8.85
CA LYS A 34 -11.24 0.74 -8.71
C LYS A 34 -10.34 0.52 -7.50
N ILE A 35 -10.90 0.05 -6.37
CA ILE A 35 -10.07 -0.23 -5.19
C ILE A 35 -9.23 -1.49 -5.40
N TRP A 36 -9.74 -2.48 -6.13
CA TRP A 36 -8.95 -3.65 -6.57
C TRP A 36 -7.79 -3.24 -7.46
N ALA A 37 -8.02 -2.35 -8.44
CA ALA A 37 -6.95 -1.83 -9.28
C ALA A 37 -5.91 -1.03 -8.49
N HIS A 38 -6.33 -0.29 -7.45
CA HIS A 38 -5.41 0.40 -6.55
C HIS A 38 -4.59 -0.60 -5.71
N ALA A 39 -5.25 -1.56 -5.07
CA ALA A 39 -4.58 -2.61 -4.29
C ALA A 39 -3.57 -3.38 -5.14
N ALA A 40 -3.94 -3.78 -6.36
CA ALA A 40 -3.04 -4.47 -7.28
C ALA A 40 -1.77 -3.65 -7.61
N LYS A 41 -1.89 -2.31 -7.73
CA LYS A 41 -0.73 -1.43 -7.93
C LYS A 41 0.18 -1.41 -6.71
N VAL A 42 -0.38 -1.32 -5.51
CA VAL A 42 0.40 -1.38 -4.25
C VAL A 42 1.16 -2.70 -4.18
N PHE A 43 0.47 -3.83 -4.37
CA PHE A 43 1.12 -5.16 -4.39
C PHE A 43 2.23 -5.26 -5.43
N LYS A 44 1.99 -4.79 -6.66
CA LYS A 44 2.98 -4.83 -7.73
C LYS A 44 4.23 -4.02 -7.37
N MET A 45 4.06 -2.77 -6.92
CA MET A 45 5.20 -1.90 -6.61
C MET A 45 5.98 -2.37 -5.38
N THR A 46 5.32 -2.94 -4.38
CA THR A 46 6.01 -3.56 -3.24
C THR A 46 6.77 -4.81 -3.69
N CYS A 47 6.19 -5.65 -4.56
CA CYS A 47 6.87 -6.82 -5.11
C CYS A 47 8.12 -6.43 -5.93
N GLU A 48 8.03 -5.38 -6.75
CA GLU A 48 9.18 -4.81 -7.47
C GLU A 48 10.26 -4.33 -6.48
N SER A 49 9.86 -3.78 -5.34
CA SER A 49 10.77 -3.36 -4.27
C SER A 49 11.46 -4.55 -3.59
N VAL A 50 10.72 -5.64 -3.32
CA VAL A 50 11.30 -6.91 -2.82
C VAL A 50 12.35 -7.45 -3.79
N VAL A 51 12.06 -7.49 -5.09
CA VAL A 51 13.00 -7.96 -6.12
C VAL A 51 14.25 -7.08 -6.14
N GLN A 52 14.09 -5.75 -6.10
CA GLN A 52 15.21 -4.83 -6.07
C GLN A 52 16.08 -4.97 -4.81
N LEU A 53 15.48 -5.15 -3.63
CA LEU A 53 16.22 -5.42 -2.39
C LEU A 53 17.02 -6.72 -2.52
N ARG A 54 16.40 -7.79 -3.05
CA ARG A 54 17.07 -9.08 -3.25
C ARG A 54 18.25 -8.99 -4.21
N GLU A 55 18.09 -8.31 -5.34
CA GLU A 55 19.10 -8.26 -6.41
C GLU A 55 20.17 -7.20 -6.19
N LYS A 56 19.78 -6.03 -5.68
CA LYS A 56 20.62 -4.81 -5.67
C LYS A 56 20.86 -4.27 -4.27
N ARG A 57 20.21 -4.83 -3.23
CA ARG A 57 20.24 -4.33 -1.84
C ARG A 57 19.85 -2.85 -1.71
N LYS A 58 19.09 -2.36 -2.68
CA LYS A 58 18.63 -0.97 -2.76
C LYS A 58 17.36 -0.92 -3.59
N VAL A 59 16.39 -0.13 -3.13
CA VAL A 59 15.18 0.20 -3.88
C VAL A 59 15.37 1.54 -4.58
N VAL A 60 15.07 1.58 -5.88
CA VAL A 60 15.06 2.80 -6.68
C VAL A 60 13.73 2.88 -7.41
N PHE A 61 13.12 4.06 -7.37
CA PHE A 61 11.94 4.37 -8.16
C PHE A 61 12.30 5.47 -9.16
N ALA A 62 11.62 5.49 -10.31
CA ALA A 62 11.77 6.59 -11.25
C ALA A 62 11.20 7.88 -10.63
N ASP A 63 11.98 8.96 -10.67
CA ASP A 63 11.61 10.27 -10.08
C ASP A 63 10.22 10.75 -10.54
N THR A 64 9.89 10.58 -11.82
CA THR A 64 8.59 10.97 -12.38
C THR A 64 7.44 10.19 -11.75
N THR A 65 7.64 8.91 -11.44
CA THR A 65 6.64 8.05 -10.82
C THR A 65 6.39 8.44 -9.38
N VAL A 66 7.43 8.60 -8.56
CA VAL A 66 7.26 8.92 -7.14
C VAL A 66 6.74 10.34 -6.92
N LYS A 67 7.13 11.32 -7.76
CA LYS A 67 6.55 12.66 -7.76
C LYS A 67 5.05 12.64 -8.02
N TRP A 68 4.63 11.92 -9.06
CA TRP A 68 3.21 11.78 -9.37
C TRP A 68 2.44 11.08 -8.24
N LEU A 69 3.01 10.02 -7.67
CA LEU A 69 2.41 9.33 -6.52
C LEU A 69 2.29 10.27 -5.32
N GLY A 70 3.35 11.00 -4.96
CA GLY A 70 3.34 11.96 -3.87
C GLY A 70 2.23 13.00 -4.03
N SER A 71 2.15 13.64 -5.20
CA SER A 71 1.12 14.64 -5.49
C SER A 71 -0.30 14.09 -5.38
N VAL A 72 -0.57 12.90 -5.95
CA VAL A 72 -1.88 12.27 -5.86
C VAL A 72 -2.24 11.93 -4.41
N HIS A 73 -1.31 11.38 -3.62
CA HIS A 73 -1.58 11.04 -2.21
C HIS A 73 -1.84 12.30 -1.38
N LEU A 74 -1.07 13.38 -1.63
CA LEU A 74 -1.26 14.66 -0.97
C LEU A 74 -2.63 15.28 -1.31
N GLN A 75 -3.00 15.34 -2.60
CA GLN A 75 -4.29 15.85 -3.07
C GLN A 75 -5.49 15.08 -2.50
N LYS A 76 -5.31 13.79 -2.20
CA LYS A 76 -6.35 12.95 -1.59
C LYS A 76 -6.40 13.03 -0.07
N GLY A 77 -5.54 13.83 0.56
CA GLY A 77 -5.49 13.99 2.01
C GLY A 77 -4.94 12.76 2.73
N VAL A 78 -4.10 11.97 2.06
CA VAL A 78 -3.45 10.82 2.70
C VAL A 78 -2.45 11.35 3.73
N LEU A 79 -2.51 10.80 4.95
CA LEU A 79 -1.62 11.09 6.06
C LEU A 79 -0.67 9.91 6.26
N LYS A 80 0.46 10.16 6.93
CA LYS A 80 1.41 9.13 7.36
C LYS A 80 0.74 7.93 8.04
N PHE A 81 -0.24 8.21 8.91
CA PHE A 81 -1.02 7.16 9.59
C PHE A 81 -1.67 6.16 8.63
N HIS A 82 -2.17 6.59 7.47
CA HIS A 82 -2.80 5.68 6.52
C HIS A 82 -1.81 4.68 5.91
N PHE A 83 -0.52 5.04 5.77
CA PHE A 83 0.50 4.11 5.29
C PHE A 83 0.72 2.96 6.29
N GLU A 84 0.70 3.24 7.59
CA GLU A 84 0.86 2.22 8.63
C GLU A 84 -0.33 1.24 8.63
N VAL A 85 -1.56 1.75 8.53
CA VAL A 85 -2.76 0.91 8.42
C VAL A 85 -2.69 0.01 7.18
N VAL A 86 -2.29 0.57 6.04
CA VAL A 86 -2.16 -0.19 4.80
C VAL A 86 -1.05 -1.24 4.92
N LYS A 87 0.07 -0.95 5.58
CA LYS A 87 1.15 -1.91 5.83
C LYS A 87 0.67 -3.11 6.62
N GLU A 88 -0.06 -2.89 7.71
CA GLU A 88 -0.61 -3.98 8.52
C GLU A 88 -1.54 -4.87 7.71
N ALA A 89 -2.54 -4.28 7.04
CA ALA A 89 -3.50 -5.02 6.24
C ALA A 89 -2.84 -5.75 5.06
N PHE A 90 -1.80 -5.14 4.47
CA PHE A 90 -0.99 -5.74 3.42
C PHE A 90 -0.26 -7.01 3.91
N LEU A 91 0.40 -6.94 5.07
CA LEU A 91 1.10 -8.08 5.65
C LEU A 91 0.14 -9.20 6.07
N GLU A 92 -1.00 -8.86 6.68
CA GLU A 92 -2.06 -9.82 7.01
C GLU A 92 -2.57 -10.55 5.75
N THR A 93 -2.79 -9.81 4.66
CA THR A 93 -3.21 -10.39 3.38
C THR A 93 -2.16 -11.35 2.81
N ILE A 94 -0.87 -11.02 2.90
CA ILE A 94 0.19 -11.92 2.45
C ILE A 94 0.22 -13.17 3.32
N GLN A 95 0.17 -13.01 4.65
CA GLN A 95 0.15 -14.12 5.61
C GLN A 95 -0.96 -15.12 5.30
N GLU A 96 -2.17 -14.62 5.04
CA GLU A 96 -3.30 -15.47 4.64
C GLU A 96 -3.09 -16.13 3.28
N GLY A 97 -2.53 -15.40 2.31
CA GLY A 97 -2.27 -15.92 0.96
C GLY A 97 -1.18 -17.00 0.90
N VAL A 98 -0.16 -16.93 1.76
CA VAL A 98 0.92 -17.93 1.80
C VAL A 98 0.64 -19.07 2.79
N GLY A 99 -0.28 -18.87 3.74
CA GLY A 99 -0.70 -19.85 4.72
C GLY A 99 0.46 -20.37 5.58
N GLU A 100 0.66 -21.69 5.58
CA GLU A 100 1.71 -22.36 6.36
C GLU A 100 3.13 -21.95 5.97
N ASN A 101 3.33 -21.34 4.79
CA ASN A 101 4.63 -20.83 4.36
C ASN A 101 4.97 -19.46 4.98
N TRP A 102 4.10 -18.91 5.82
CA TRP A 102 4.38 -17.65 6.52
C TRP A 102 5.56 -17.80 7.48
N SER A 103 6.45 -16.81 7.49
CA SER A 103 7.60 -16.77 8.38
C SER A 103 7.93 -15.32 8.75
N GLU A 104 8.66 -15.14 9.86
CA GLU A 104 9.18 -13.81 10.24
C GLU A 104 10.12 -13.24 9.17
N GLU A 105 10.85 -14.09 8.44
CA GLU A 105 11.68 -13.65 7.32
C GLU A 105 10.82 -13.08 6.18
N LEU A 106 9.71 -13.74 5.84
CA LEU A 106 8.78 -13.26 4.83
C LEU A 106 8.13 -11.94 5.25
N LYS A 107 7.68 -11.86 6.51
CA LYS A 107 7.13 -10.63 7.10
C LYS A 107 8.11 -9.46 6.99
N ASN A 108 9.37 -9.69 7.37
CA ASN A 108 10.39 -8.65 7.34
C ASN A 108 10.72 -8.21 5.90
N ALA A 109 10.85 -9.16 4.97
CA ALA A 109 11.13 -8.84 3.56
C ALA A 109 10.04 -7.99 2.91
N TRP A 110 8.77 -8.36 3.12
CA TRP A 110 7.63 -7.59 2.60
C TRP A 110 7.44 -6.26 3.34
N GLY A 111 7.69 -6.25 4.65
CA GLY A 111 7.60 -5.05 5.49
C GLY A 111 8.64 -4.00 5.08
N GLU A 112 9.90 -4.40 4.92
CA GLU A 112 10.99 -3.51 4.49
C GLU A 112 10.75 -2.98 3.07
N ALA A 113 10.31 -3.84 2.15
CA ALA A 113 9.97 -3.42 0.80
C ALA A 113 8.83 -2.39 0.78
N TYR A 114 7.80 -2.59 1.61
CA TYR A 114 6.72 -1.63 1.77
C TYR A 114 7.24 -0.31 2.35
N ASP A 115 8.08 -0.35 3.37
CA ASP A 115 8.64 0.84 4.02
C ASP A 115 9.45 1.70 3.04
N HIS A 116 10.23 1.08 2.16
CA HIS A 116 10.95 1.80 1.12
C HIS A 116 10.01 2.51 0.13
N LEU A 117 8.95 1.84 -0.29
CA LEU A 117 7.93 2.44 -1.16
C LEU A 117 7.21 3.59 -0.46
N ALA A 118 6.76 3.36 0.77
CA ALA A 118 6.04 4.35 1.58
C ALA A 118 6.91 5.59 1.86
N ALA A 119 8.19 5.40 2.18
CA ALA A 119 9.13 6.49 2.41
C ALA A 119 9.37 7.32 1.14
N ALA A 120 9.47 6.68 -0.03
CA ALA A 120 9.64 7.40 -1.29
C ALA A 120 8.42 8.27 -1.62
N ILE A 121 7.20 7.76 -1.42
CA ILE A 121 5.97 8.53 -1.65
C ILE A 121 5.83 9.66 -0.63
N GLN A 122 6.04 9.38 0.66
CA GLN A 122 5.95 10.39 1.72
C GLN A 122 6.98 11.51 1.53
N GLY A 123 8.20 11.19 1.09
CA GLY A 123 9.22 12.20 0.78
C GLY A 123 8.76 13.20 -0.29
N GLU A 124 8.08 12.72 -1.33
CA GLU A 124 7.51 13.59 -2.38
C GLU A 124 6.28 14.36 -1.89
N MET A 125 5.44 13.76 -1.03
CA MET A 125 4.34 14.48 -0.37
C MET A 125 4.87 15.64 0.48
N GLU A 126 5.94 15.44 1.24
CA GLU A 126 6.57 16.48 2.06
C GLU A 126 7.25 17.56 1.20
N ALA A 127 7.87 17.17 0.09
CA ALA A 127 8.54 18.09 -0.82
C ALA A 127 7.57 19.05 -1.53
N GLU A 128 6.34 18.61 -1.82
CA GLU A 128 5.32 19.42 -2.48
C GLU A 128 4.64 20.44 -1.54
N VAL A 129 4.74 20.25 -0.22
CA VAL A 129 4.23 21.18 0.80
C VAL A 129 5.23 22.30 1.13
N ARG A 130 6.51 22.13 0.78
CA ARG A 130 7.59 23.11 1.02
C ARG A 130 7.63 24.22 -0.02
#